data_AF-A0A1I8C895-F1
#
_entry.id   AF-A0A1I8C895-F1
#
_cell.length_a   1.000
_cell.length_b   1.000
_cell.length_c   1.000
_cell.angle_alpha   90.00
_cell.angle_beta   90.00
_cell.angle_gamma   90.00
#
_symmetry.space_group_name_H-M   'P 1'
#
loop_
_entity.id
_entity.type
_entity.pdbx_description
1 polymer ?
#
loop_
_entity_poly.entity_id
_entity_poly.type
_entity_poly.pdbx_seq_one_letter_code
_entity_poly.pdbx_strand_id
1 'polypeptide(L)'
;METAVQRIQGGAGVAFERRIKRGESEGIMLKTIKKSRKKFVGKKKAVVKVRFPFYSFSLYEEDIRKIDKVNDQGFLNDSVVDFFLNHLVFHLLDESPSRVHVFPSALWYFMKGHQDHDREEDEDKISVRSEVSDLIKIQNHEYKLKQLTLSLEGIDLFDFDYLLFPIFNNGHWSLILVCQPYLLTFAGTNAEEENLSAAFIIFDSDMKNEPQHFNNAGTLADFIKAQHKIVVDRSQRESSEGKTNTVPDLTILDKPKGLNYSVVLPVGMPQQLHAADSGVFMLEYAERFFTNTPNTQTILENGFDFAATYPDFSVDQKRRELMEVIRQFSAY
;
A
#
# COMPACT_ATOMS: atom_id res chain seq x y z
N MET A 1 -12.15 -26.13 -19.73
CA MET A 1 -11.52 -24.95 -19.10
C MET A 1 -11.48 -25.15 -17.59
N GLU A 2 -10.77 -26.17 -17.11
CA GLU A 2 -10.86 -26.57 -15.69
C GLU A 2 -9.53 -27.11 -15.11
N THR A 3 -8.37 -26.72 -15.66
CA THR A 3 -7.11 -27.42 -15.34
C THR A 3 -5.88 -26.55 -15.05
N ALA A 4 -6.08 -25.28 -14.64
CA ALA A 4 -4.96 -24.43 -14.17
C ALA A 4 -5.09 -23.94 -12.72
N VAL A 5 -6.20 -24.18 -12.02
CA VAL A 5 -6.48 -23.60 -10.68
C VAL A 5 -6.07 -24.54 -9.51
N GLN A 6 -5.58 -25.76 -9.77
CA GLN A 6 -5.38 -26.78 -8.73
C GLN A 6 -3.94 -27.02 -8.24
N ARG A 7 -2.98 -26.14 -8.53
CA ARG A 7 -1.64 -26.22 -7.94
C ARG A 7 -1.24 -24.88 -7.36
N ILE A 8 -1.64 -24.65 -6.11
CA ILE A 8 -0.93 -23.99 -4.99
C ILE A 8 -1.98 -23.89 -3.85
N GLN A 9 -2.45 -25.04 -3.37
CA GLN A 9 -3.16 -25.14 -2.10
C GLN A 9 -2.45 -26.22 -1.30
N GLY A 10 -1.45 -25.83 -0.53
CA GLY A 10 -0.71 -26.76 0.31
C GLY A 10 0.49 -26.12 0.98
N GLY A 11 0.29 -25.59 2.19
CA GLY A 11 1.37 -25.34 3.15
C GLY A 11 1.52 -23.88 3.62
N ALA A 12 1.61 -22.93 2.68
CA ALA A 12 2.02 -21.55 3.01
C ALA A 12 0.95 -20.72 3.75
N GLY A 13 -0.33 -20.78 3.32
CA GLY A 13 -1.42 -20.00 3.94
C GLY A 13 -1.67 -20.33 5.42
N VAL A 14 -1.49 -21.59 5.82
CA VAL A 14 -1.65 -22.02 7.22
C VAL A 14 -0.45 -21.57 8.09
N ALA A 15 0.75 -21.48 7.51
CA ALA A 15 1.92 -20.94 8.20
C ALA A 15 1.81 -19.42 8.38
N PHE A 16 1.29 -18.71 7.38
CA PHE A 16 1.02 -17.27 7.39
C PHE A 16 -0.02 -16.88 8.46
N GLU A 17 -1.18 -17.56 8.52
CA GLU A 17 -2.18 -17.34 9.58
C GLU A 17 -1.63 -17.61 10.98
N ARG A 18 -0.78 -18.65 11.14
CA ARG A 18 -0.12 -18.95 12.42
C ARG A 18 0.90 -17.86 12.81
N ARG A 19 1.55 -17.21 11.84
CA ARG A 19 2.52 -16.13 12.09
C ARG A 19 1.84 -14.81 12.47
N ILE A 20 0.70 -14.49 11.83
CA ILE A 20 -0.20 -13.39 12.23
C ILE A 20 -0.64 -13.55 13.70
N LYS A 21 -1.02 -14.76 14.11
CA LYS A 21 -1.41 -15.05 15.49
C LYS A 21 -0.25 -14.95 16.50
N ARG A 22 1.02 -15.06 16.07
CA ARG A 22 2.20 -15.04 16.96
C ARG A 22 2.84 -13.67 17.17
N GLY A 23 2.46 -12.63 16.40
CA GLY A 23 2.91 -11.25 16.64
C GLY A 23 4.43 -11.01 16.49
N GLU A 24 5.15 -11.91 15.81
CA GLU A 24 6.62 -11.89 15.74
C GLU A 24 7.18 -10.80 14.81
N SER A 25 6.41 -10.33 13.82
CA SER A 25 6.81 -9.24 12.89
C SER A 25 6.42 -7.82 13.36
N GLU A 26 5.50 -7.70 14.34
CA GLU A 26 4.98 -6.40 14.83
C GLU A 26 6.02 -5.57 15.61
N GLY A 27 7.12 -6.21 16.03
CA GLY A 27 7.98 -5.70 17.10
C GLY A 27 8.85 -4.50 16.73
N ILE A 28 9.13 -4.23 15.46
CA ILE A 28 10.25 -3.35 15.09
C ILE A 28 9.76 -1.99 14.57
N MET A 29 8.76 -1.97 13.69
CA MET A 29 8.19 -0.73 13.12
C MET A 29 7.43 0.09 14.18
N LEU A 30 6.57 -0.57 14.97
CA LEU A 30 5.81 0.08 16.06
C LEU A 30 6.70 0.58 17.22
N LYS A 31 7.81 -0.11 17.52
CA LYS A 31 8.76 0.34 18.56
C LYS A 31 9.54 1.59 18.13
N THR A 32 9.82 1.72 16.84
CA THR A 32 10.56 2.87 16.28
C THR A 32 9.68 4.12 16.21
N ILE A 33 8.41 3.98 15.78
CA ILE A 33 7.41 5.06 15.77
C ILE A 33 7.09 5.54 17.21
N LYS A 34 7.07 4.64 18.19
CA LYS A 34 6.86 4.99 19.61
C LYS A 34 8.07 5.68 20.26
N LYS A 35 9.30 5.48 19.76
CA LYS A 35 10.52 6.08 20.33
C LYS A 35 10.67 7.56 19.98
N SER A 36 10.27 7.98 18.78
CA SER A 36 10.29 9.39 18.34
C SER A 36 9.22 10.25 19.01
N ARG A 37 8.12 9.66 19.52
CA ARG A 37 7.06 10.35 20.29
C ARG A 37 7.35 10.50 21.80
N LYS A 38 8.52 10.08 22.29
CA LYS A 38 8.78 9.93 23.73
C LYS A 38 9.44 11.14 24.42
N LYS A 39 9.27 12.35 23.89
CA LYS A 39 9.61 13.59 24.61
C LYS A 39 8.40 14.51 24.67
N PHE A 40 7.90 14.66 25.89
CA PHE A 40 6.79 15.50 26.35
C PHE A 40 5.36 15.06 25.99
N VAL A 41 4.45 15.48 26.88
CA VAL A 41 2.99 15.36 26.89
C VAL A 41 2.45 14.22 27.78
N GLY A 42 1.59 14.59 28.73
CA GLY A 42 0.86 13.68 29.61
C GLY A 42 0.11 12.61 28.81
N LYS A 43 -0.17 11.45 29.44
CA LYS A 43 -0.78 10.30 28.77
C LYS A 43 -2.16 10.68 28.17
N LYS A 44 -2.19 11.07 26.89
CA LYS A 44 -3.44 11.22 26.13
C LYS A 44 -4.16 9.87 26.12
N LYS A 45 -5.43 9.84 26.52
CA LYS A 45 -6.26 8.64 26.48
C LYS A 45 -6.68 8.40 25.02
N ALA A 46 -6.35 7.24 24.46
CA ALA A 46 -6.87 6.85 23.15
C ALA A 46 -8.38 6.58 23.25
N VAL A 47 -9.12 7.07 22.27
CA VAL A 47 -10.58 6.93 22.15
C VAL A 47 -10.94 5.62 21.47
N VAL A 48 -10.17 5.22 20.46
CA VAL A 48 -10.31 3.91 19.80
C VAL A 48 -9.02 3.13 20.02
N LYS A 49 -9.15 1.85 20.35
CA LYS A 49 -8.07 0.88 20.33
C LYS A 49 -8.56 -0.40 19.67
N VAL A 50 -8.03 -0.72 18.51
CA VAL A 50 -8.41 -1.92 17.75
C VAL A 50 -7.16 -2.64 17.28
N ARG A 51 -7.27 -3.95 17.10
CA ARG A 51 -6.26 -4.77 16.44
C ARG A 51 -6.90 -5.42 15.22
N PHE A 52 -6.45 -5.01 14.05
CA PHE A 52 -6.68 -5.73 12.79
C PHE A 52 -5.60 -6.83 12.63
N PRO A 53 -5.75 -7.76 11.69
CA PRO A 53 -4.83 -8.90 11.54
C PRO A 53 -3.35 -8.48 11.45
N PHE A 54 -3.04 -7.42 10.70
CA PHE A 54 -1.65 -6.96 10.49
C PHE A 54 -1.22 -5.82 11.42
N TYR A 55 -2.16 -5.01 11.92
CA TYR A 55 -1.84 -3.77 12.59
C TYR A 55 -2.73 -3.49 13.80
N SER A 56 -2.13 -2.90 14.84
CA SER A 56 -2.85 -2.38 15.99
C SER A 56 -2.94 -0.86 15.90
N PHE A 57 -4.15 -0.32 16.03
CA PHE A 57 -4.44 1.10 15.93
C PHE A 57 -4.84 1.68 17.27
N SER A 58 -4.49 2.96 17.46
CA SER A 58 -4.96 3.76 18.57
C SER A 58 -5.26 5.16 18.06
N LEU A 59 -6.55 5.53 18.01
CA LEU A 59 -6.97 6.86 17.61
C LEU A 59 -7.23 7.70 18.86
N TYR A 60 -6.83 8.95 18.80
CA TYR A 60 -7.00 9.95 19.85
C TYR A 60 -8.06 10.96 19.43
N GLU A 61 -8.52 11.76 20.38
CA GLU A 61 -9.53 12.79 20.11
C GLU A 61 -9.11 13.76 18.99
N GLU A 62 -7.80 14.05 18.87
CA GLU A 62 -7.27 14.89 17.79
C GLU A 62 -7.37 14.26 16.40
N ASP A 63 -7.32 12.93 16.30
CA ASP A 63 -7.55 12.21 15.04
C ASP A 63 -9.03 12.28 14.67
N ILE A 64 -9.92 12.07 15.63
CA ILE A 64 -11.38 12.10 15.41
C ILE A 64 -11.85 13.48 14.96
N ARG A 65 -11.27 14.55 15.52
CA ARG A 65 -11.54 15.93 15.08
C ARG A 65 -11.17 16.20 13.62
N LYS A 66 -10.35 15.37 12.98
CA LYS A 66 -10.05 15.48 11.53
C LYS A 66 -11.16 14.93 10.64
N ILE A 67 -12.01 14.07 11.18
CA ILE A 67 -13.16 13.52 10.47
C ILE A 67 -14.28 14.56 10.41
N ASP A 68 -14.49 15.27 11.52
CA ASP A 68 -15.53 16.29 11.66
C ASP A 68 -15.24 17.55 10.82
N LYS A 69 -16.20 17.99 9.99
CA LYS A 69 -16.08 19.19 9.13
C LYS A 69 -16.27 20.50 9.90
N VAL A 70 -16.58 20.46 11.19
CA VAL A 70 -16.96 21.64 12.01
C VAL A 70 -15.95 22.82 11.96
N ASN A 71 -14.70 22.61 11.50
CA ASN A 71 -13.70 23.67 11.36
C ASN A 71 -13.19 23.90 9.91
N ASP A 72 -13.92 23.48 8.87
CA ASP A 72 -13.66 23.77 7.44
C ASP A 72 -12.27 23.42 6.88
N GLN A 73 -11.46 22.63 7.59
CA GLN A 73 -10.09 22.27 7.17
C GLN A 73 -9.76 20.78 7.38
N GLY A 74 -10.77 19.92 7.49
CA GLY A 74 -10.65 18.54 7.99
C GLY A 74 -9.95 17.56 7.04
N PHE A 75 -8.71 17.84 6.63
CA PHE A 75 -7.83 16.86 6.01
C PHE A 75 -7.73 15.65 6.94
N LEU A 76 -8.07 14.47 6.42
CA LEU A 76 -7.80 13.23 7.13
C LEU A 76 -6.29 13.10 7.32
N ASN A 77 -5.88 12.63 8.50
CA ASN A 77 -4.48 12.33 8.78
C ASN A 77 -4.18 10.85 8.54
N ASP A 78 -2.90 10.50 8.61
CA ASP A 78 -2.42 9.12 8.42
C ASP A 78 -3.13 8.12 9.34
N SER A 79 -3.28 8.46 10.63
CA SER A 79 -3.93 7.59 11.62
C SER A 79 -5.35 7.21 11.19
N VAL A 80 -6.13 8.20 10.70
CA VAL A 80 -7.51 8.01 10.26
C VAL A 80 -7.54 7.21 8.97
N VAL A 81 -6.74 7.58 7.97
CA VAL A 81 -6.66 6.89 6.68
C VAL A 81 -6.30 5.41 6.87
N ASP A 82 -5.21 5.13 7.59
CA ASP A 82 -4.71 3.77 7.78
C ASP A 82 -5.73 2.91 8.55
N PHE A 83 -6.35 3.49 9.59
CA PHE A 83 -7.41 2.81 10.35
C PHE A 83 -8.58 2.43 9.45
N PHE A 84 -9.09 3.38 8.65
CA PHE A 84 -10.30 3.15 7.86
C PHE A 84 -10.06 2.21 6.68
N LEU A 85 -8.92 2.27 5.98
CA LEU A 85 -8.63 1.30 4.94
C LEU A 85 -8.53 -0.13 5.50
N ASN A 86 -7.92 -0.30 6.67
CA ASN A 86 -7.90 -1.60 7.35
C ASN A 86 -9.28 -2.02 7.85
N HIS A 87 -10.10 -1.07 8.33
CA HIS A 87 -11.49 -1.32 8.72
C HIS A 87 -12.31 -1.83 7.53
N LEU A 88 -12.20 -1.18 6.37
CA LEU A 88 -12.89 -1.58 5.13
C LEU A 88 -12.51 -2.99 4.72
N VAL A 89 -11.21 -3.28 4.60
CA VAL A 89 -10.71 -4.62 4.21
C VAL A 89 -11.16 -5.69 5.21
N PHE A 90 -11.17 -5.40 6.51
CA PHE A 90 -11.55 -6.38 7.52
C PHE A 90 -13.06 -6.67 7.57
N HIS A 91 -13.91 -5.67 7.32
CA HIS A 91 -15.37 -5.80 7.49
C HIS A 91 -16.14 -5.99 6.18
N LEU A 92 -15.57 -5.63 5.03
CA LEU A 92 -16.23 -5.83 3.73
C LEU A 92 -15.86 -7.17 3.08
N LEU A 93 -14.73 -7.76 3.46
CA LEU A 93 -14.29 -9.05 2.93
C LEU A 93 -14.62 -10.16 3.93
N ASP A 94 -15.82 -10.72 3.82
CA ASP A 94 -16.31 -11.76 4.74
C ASP A 94 -15.53 -13.08 4.64
N GLU A 95 -15.01 -13.43 3.45
CA GLU A 95 -14.41 -14.75 3.19
C GLU A 95 -12.90 -14.72 2.91
N SER A 96 -12.29 -13.55 2.65
CA SER A 96 -10.93 -13.47 2.11
C SER A 96 -10.09 -12.24 2.51
N PRO A 97 -10.20 -11.68 3.74
CA PRO A 97 -9.41 -10.50 4.11
C PRO A 97 -7.90 -10.81 4.13
N SER A 98 -7.50 -12.08 4.22
CA SER A 98 -6.11 -12.54 4.13
C SER A 98 -5.48 -12.37 2.74
N ARG A 99 -6.29 -12.17 1.68
CA ARG A 99 -5.82 -11.96 0.30
C ARG A 99 -5.59 -10.48 -0.03
N VAL A 100 -5.81 -9.57 0.93
CA VAL A 100 -5.61 -8.13 0.74
C VAL A 100 -4.64 -7.59 1.78
N HIS A 101 -3.68 -6.78 1.34
CA HIS A 101 -2.76 -6.08 2.23
C HIS A 101 -2.88 -4.57 2.08
N VAL A 102 -3.08 -3.88 3.21
CA VAL A 102 -3.09 -2.41 3.26
C VAL A 102 -1.77 -1.94 3.82
N PHE A 103 -0.95 -1.28 3.01
CA PHE A 103 0.29 -0.69 3.51
C PHE A 103 0.00 0.57 4.33
N PRO A 104 0.76 0.81 5.42
CA PRO A 104 0.66 2.07 6.16
C PRO A 104 1.01 3.24 5.24
N SER A 105 0.27 4.35 5.31
CA SER A 105 0.53 5.57 4.52
C SER A 105 1.97 6.08 4.71
N ALA A 106 2.53 5.86 5.91
CA ALA A 106 3.91 6.14 6.27
C ALA A 106 4.93 5.56 5.27
N LEU A 107 4.63 4.41 4.66
CA LEU A 107 5.48 3.75 3.65
C LEU A 107 5.83 4.70 2.51
N TRP A 108 4.84 5.45 2.01
CA TRP A 108 5.02 6.32 0.87
C TRP A 108 6.06 7.42 1.14
N TYR A 109 6.01 8.05 2.31
CA TYR A 109 6.99 9.06 2.71
C TYR A 109 8.41 8.51 2.77
N PHE A 110 8.57 7.24 3.16
CA PHE A 110 9.88 6.59 3.15
C PHE A 110 10.37 6.33 1.72
N MET A 111 9.49 5.93 0.79
CA MET A 111 9.88 5.70 -0.61
C MET A 111 10.14 7.01 -1.37
N LYS A 112 9.33 8.06 -1.16
CA LYS A 112 9.48 9.38 -1.81
C LYS A 112 10.75 10.12 -1.43
N GLY A 113 11.25 9.95 -0.20
CA GLY A 113 12.49 10.59 0.26
C GLY A 113 13.73 10.27 -0.59
N HIS A 114 13.65 9.30 -1.51
CA HIS A 114 14.66 9.01 -2.54
C HIS A 114 14.52 9.89 -3.81
N GLN A 115 13.32 10.32 -4.19
CA GLN A 115 13.07 10.96 -5.51
C GLN A 115 13.40 12.46 -5.54
N ASP A 116 13.26 13.18 -4.42
CA ASP A 116 13.54 14.62 -4.38
C ASP A 116 15.06 14.89 -4.32
N HIS A 117 15.86 13.94 -3.86
CA HIS A 117 17.32 14.06 -3.84
C HIS A 117 17.95 13.96 -5.25
N ASP A 118 17.29 13.29 -6.20
CA ASP A 118 17.76 13.15 -7.58
C ASP A 118 17.36 14.33 -8.48
N ARG A 119 16.58 15.29 -7.97
CA ARG A 119 16.03 16.43 -8.76
C ARG A 119 16.56 17.80 -8.34
N GLU A 120 17.26 17.90 -7.21
CA GLU A 120 17.90 19.14 -6.75
C GLU A 120 19.40 19.21 -7.12
N GLU A 121 19.79 18.63 -8.27
CA GLU A 121 21.05 18.97 -8.94
C GLU A 121 20.77 19.98 -10.05
N ASP A 122 20.38 21.20 -9.69
CA ASP A 122 20.71 22.38 -10.51
C ASP A 122 20.73 23.67 -9.67
N GLU A 123 21.92 24.30 -9.77
CA GLU A 123 22.33 25.67 -9.42
C GLU A 123 22.54 26.08 -7.94
N ASP A 124 23.84 26.08 -7.59
CA ASP A 124 24.55 27.06 -6.78
C ASP A 124 24.15 27.26 -5.31
N LYS A 125 24.75 26.44 -4.42
CA LYS A 125 25.44 26.88 -3.18
C LYS A 125 26.13 25.71 -2.47
N ILE A 126 27.41 25.52 -2.79
CA ILE A 126 28.31 24.63 -2.05
C ILE A 126 28.51 25.19 -0.63
N SER A 127 27.93 24.53 0.37
CA SER A 127 28.37 24.66 1.77
C SER A 127 28.79 23.28 2.28
N VAL A 128 30.01 23.19 2.81
CA VAL A 128 30.67 21.96 3.31
C VAL A 128 29.89 21.26 4.46
N ARG A 129 28.79 21.87 4.94
CA ARG A 129 27.82 21.24 5.85
C ARG A 129 26.83 20.28 5.16
N SER A 130 26.72 20.33 3.83
CA SER A 130 25.76 19.53 3.06
C SER A 130 26.12 18.05 3.05
N GLU A 131 27.36 17.70 2.69
CA GLU A 131 27.77 16.31 2.47
C GLU A 131 27.58 15.41 3.70
N VAL A 132 27.93 15.89 4.91
CA VAL A 132 27.74 15.12 6.15
C VAL A 132 26.26 14.99 6.51
N SER A 133 25.47 16.05 6.27
CA SER A 133 24.01 16.01 6.47
C SER A 133 23.35 15.04 5.49
N ASP A 134 23.80 15.02 4.25
CA ASP A 134 23.25 14.18 3.18
C ASP A 134 23.65 12.71 3.40
N LEU A 135 24.89 12.43 3.82
CA LEU A 135 25.31 11.09 4.26
C LEU A 135 24.53 10.59 5.49
N ILE A 136 24.26 11.46 6.48
CA ILE A 136 23.44 11.11 7.65
C ILE A 136 21.97 10.88 7.26
N LYS A 137 21.43 11.61 6.29
CA LYS A 137 20.07 11.38 5.76
C LYS A 137 20.00 10.05 5.01
N ILE A 138 20.96 9.77 4.12
CA ILE A 138 21.07 8.50 3.37
C ILE A 138 21.18 7.32 4.33
N GLN A 139 22.09 7.36 5.32
CA GLN A 139 22.25 6.28 6.29
C GLN A 139 21.02 6.07 7.18
N ASN A 140 20.35 7.15 7.61
CA ASN A 140 19.09 7.05 8.37
C ASN A 140 17.93 6.55 7.51
N HIS A 141 17.97 6.79 6.20
CA HIS A 141 16.97 6.37 5.24
C HIS A 141 17.13 4.90 4.86
N GLU A 142 18.33 4.45 4.48
CA GLU A 142 18.66 3.03 4.26
C GLU A 142 18.34 2.19 5.49
N TYR A 143 18.65 2.70 6.69
CA TYR A 143 18.28 2.04 7.93
C TYR A 143 16.76 1.88 8.07
N LYS A 144 15.96 2.90 7.73
CA LYS A 144 14.48 2.86 7.82
C LYS A 144 13.85 1.99 6.73
N LEU A 145 14.34 2.02 5.49
CA LEU A 145 13.94 1.10 4.43
C LEU A 145 14.29 -0.35 4.78
N LYS A 146 15.45 -0.57 5.39
CA LYS A 146 15.82 -1.87 5.93
C LYS A 146 14.89 -2.28 7.06
N GLN A 147 14.54 -1.40 8.00
CA GLN A 147 13.55 -1.71 9.04
C GLN A 147 12.15 -2.01 8.46
N LEU A 148 11.77 -1.34 7.37
CA LEU A 148 10.50 -1.55 6.70
C LEU A 148 10.48 -2.90 5.94
N THR A 149 11.53 -3.20 5.19
CA THR A 149 11.75 -4.53 4.57
C THR A 149 11.80 -5.64 5.63
N LEU A 150 12.39 -5.38 6.80
CA LEU A 150 12.35 -6.29 7.94
C LEU A 150 10.95 -6.43 8.56
N SER A 151 10.09 -5.42 8.47
CA SER A 151 8.69 -5.53 8.94
C SER A 151 7.82 -6.41 8.04
N LEU A 152 8.23 -6.58 6.78
CA LEU A 152 7.64 -7.51 5.80
C LEU A 152 8.40 -8.86 5.76
N GLU A 153 9.32 -9.08 6.70
CA GLU A 153 10.16 -10.27 6.70
C GLU A 153 9.34 -11.57 6.83
N GLY A 154 9.43 -12.42 5.82
CA GLY A 154 8.68 -13.67 5.74
C GLY A 154 7.24 -13.51 5.25
N ILE A 155 6.89 -12.35 4.67
CA ILE A 155 5.66 -12.10 3.94
C ILE A 155 6.03 -12.02 2.46
N ASP A 156 5.48 -12.92 1.63
CA ASP A 156 5.56 -12.75 0.17
C ASP A 156 4.41 -11.86 -0.29
N LEU A 157 4.72 -10.75 -0.96
CA LEU A 157 3.69 -9.84 -1.48
C LEU A 157 2.90 -10.47 -2.64
N PHE A 158 3.41 -11.57 -3.23
CA PHE A 158 2.72 -12.31 -4.27
C PHE A 158 1.64 -13.26 -3.73
N ASP A 159 1.59 -13.51 -2.41
CA ASP A 159 0.54 -14.31 -1.79
C ASP A 159 -0.79 -13.54 -1.65
N PHE A 160 -0.81 -12.24 -1.97
CA PHE A 160 -2.01 -11.40 -1.96
C PHE A 160 -2.57 -11.22 -3.38
N ASP A 161 -3.89 -11.03 -3.46
CA ASP A 161 -4.56 -10.62 -4.69
C ASP A 161 -4.50 -9.11 -4.89
N TYR A 162 -4.59 -8.36 -3.78
CA TYR A 162 -4.69 -6.90 -3.79
C TYR A 162 -3.74 -6.27 -2.79
N LEU A 163 -3.00 -5.26 -3.23
CA LEU A 163 -2.16 -4.43 -2.39
C LEU A 163 -2.65 -2.98 -2.46
N LEU A 164 -2.97 -2.38 -1.33
CA LEU A 164 -3.37 -0.98 -1.24
C LEU A 164 -2.20 -0.13 -0.74
N PHE A 165 -1.88 0.92 -1.50
CA PHE A 165 -0.87 1.91 -1.15
C PHE A 165 -1.53 3.29 -1.03
N PRO A 166 -1.81 3.76 0.19
CA PRO A 166 -2.22 5.15 0.41
C PRO A 166 -1.06 6.07 0.07
N ILE A 167 -1.28 6.96 -0.89
CA ILE A 167 -0.29 7.90 -1.39
C ILE A 167 -0.63 9.28 -0.84
N PHE A 168 0.31 9.88 -0.12
CA PHE A 168 0.22 11.28 0.27
C PHE A 168 1.29 12.10 -0.44
N ASN A 169 0.88 12.97 -1.34
CA ASN A 169 1.81 13.80 -2.11
C ASN A 169 1.32 15.25 -2.12
N ASN A 170 2.17 16.21 -1.76
CA ASN A 170 1.87 17.65 -1.79
C ASN A 170 0.53 18.04 -1.11
N GLY A 171 0.20 17.44 0.04
CA GLY A 171 -1.02 17.76 0.76
C GLY A 171 -2.29 17.06 0.24
N HIS A 172 -2.14 16.11 -0.67
CA HIS A 172 -3.24 15.43 -1.35
C HIS A 172 -3.15 13.92 -1.16
N TRP A 173 -4.30 13.30 -0.87
CA TRP A 173 -4.46 11.86 -0.74
C TRP A 173 -4.91 11.24 -2.07
N SER A 174 -4.24 10.17 -2.48
CA SER A 174 -4.69 9.25 -3.52
C SER A 174 -4.39 7.81 -3.14
N LEU A 175 -4.94 6.86 -3.87
CA LEU A 175 -4.75 5.43 -3.60
C LEU A 175 -4.28 4.73 -4.86
N ILE A 176 -3.21 3.95 -4.73
CA ILE A 176 -2.81 2.98 -5.75
C ILE A 176 -3.21 1.59 -5.26
N LEU A 177 -4.02 0.91 -6.05
CA LEU A 177 -4.42 -0.46 -5.83
C LEU A 177 -3.72 -1.36 -6.86
N VAL A 178 -2.91 -2.30 -6.39
CA VAL A 178 -2.25 -3.30 -7.23
C VAL A 178 -3.09 -4.56 -7.25
N CYS A 179 -3.56 -4.97 -8.42
CA CYS A 179 -4.30 -6.21 -8.64
C CYS A 179 -3.36 -7.29 -9.19
N GLN A 180 -3.45 -8.50 -8.65
CA GLN A 180 -2.69 -9.68 -9.07
C GLN A 180 -1.17 -9.45 -9.10
N PRO A 181 -0.56 -9.02 -7.97
CA PRO A 181 0.87 -8.69 -7.90
C PRO A 181 1.80 -9.84 -8.34
N TYR A 182 1.36 -11.10 -8.22
CA TYR A 182 2.12 -12.27 -8.69
C TYR A 182 2.43 -12.25 -10.21
N LEU A 183 1.72 -11.45 -11.00
CA LEU A 183 1.98 -11.28 -12.43
C LEU A 183 3.16 -10.35 -12.73
N LEU A 184 3.69 -9.60 -11.75
CA LEU A 184 4.75 -8.62 -11.95
C LEU A 184 6.07 -9.19 -12.52
N THR A 185 6.34 -10.47 -12.25
CA THR A 185 7.50 -11.18 -12.79
C THR A 185 7.10 -12.38 -13.66
N PHE A 186 5.81 -12.50 -13.99
CA PHE A 186 5.32 -13.60 -14.78
C PHE A 186 5.78 -13.47 -16.22
N ALA A 187 6.39 -14.53 -16.77
CA ALA A 187 6.69 -14.64 -18.18
C ALA A 187 5.76 -15.72 -18.75
N GLY A 188 4.81 -15.32 -19.60
CA GLY A 188 3.85 -16.23 -20.20
C GLY A 188 4.54 -17.42 -20.88
N THR A 189 3.95 -18.61 -20.74
CA THR A 189 4.49 -19.83 -21.36
C THR A 189 3.83 -20.15 -22.70
N ASN A 190 2.71 -19.48 -23.01
CA ASN A 190 1.93 -19.60 -24.25
C ASN A 190 1.26 -18.26 -24.60
N ALA A 191 0.73 -18.16 -25.82
CA ALA A 191 0.16 -16.93 -26.36
C ALA A 191 -1.07 -16.39 -25.61
N GLU A 192 -1.82 -17.24 -24.90
CA GLU A 192 -2.96 -16.80 -24.08
C GLU A 192 -2.47 -16.15 -22.77
N GLU A 193 -1.43 -16.73 -22.16
CA GLU A 193 -0.81 -16.25 -20.92
C GLU A 193 0.08 -15.02 -21.12
N GLU A 194 0.64 -14.81 -22.32
CA GLU A 194 1.44 -13.62 -22.65
C GLU A 194 0.70 -12.29 -22.44
N ASN A 195 -0.65 -12.32 -22.43
CA ASN A 195 -1.48 -11.14 -22.22
C ASN A 195 -1.84 -10.89 -20.74
N LEU A 196 -1.43 -11.76 -19.82
CA LEU A 196 -1.68 -11.58 -18.39
C LEU A 196 -0.74 -10.51 -17.82
N SER A 197 -1.32 -9.57 -17.09
CA SER A 197 -0.60 -8.41 -16.55
C SER A 197 -1.16 -8.04 -15.17
N ALA A 198 -0.29 -7.62 -14.26
CA ALA A 198 -0.76 -6.97 -13.03
C ALA A 198 -1.39 -5.61 -13.36
N ALA A 199 -2.39 -5.16 -12.60
CA ALA A 199 -2.99 -3.84 -12.82
C ALA A 199 -2.69 -2.90 -11.65
N PHE A 200 -2.16 -1.71 -11.94
CA PHE A 200 -2.05 -0.60 -10.99
C PHE A 200 -3.20 0.36 -11.25
N ILE A 201 -4.28 0.21 -10.50
CA ILE A 201 -5.44 1.10 -10.57
C ILE A 201 -5.18 2.30 -9.67
N ILE A 202 -5.33 3.50 -10.21
CA ILE A 202 -5.02 4.74 -9.51
C ILE A 202 -6.32 5.51 -9.27
N PHE A 203 -6.68 5.62 -8.00
CA PHE A 203 -7.82 6.39 -7.54
C PHE A 203 -7.35 7.75 -7.03
N ASP A 204 -7.61 8.79 -7.82
CA ASP A 204 -7.29 10.16 -7.49
C ASP A 204 -8.48 11.08 -7.82
N SER A 205 -8.93 11.85 -6.83
CA SER A 205 -10.02 12.82 -6.95
C SER A 205 -9.57 14.20 -7.46
N ASP A 206 -8.28 14.35 -7.81
CA ASP A 206 -7.68 15.52 -8.45
C ASP A 206 -6.64 15.10 -9.51
N MET A 207 -7.12 14.61 -10.66
CA MET A 207 -6.32 14.04 -11.77
C MET A 207 -5.43 15.05 -12.56
N LYS A 208 -4.80 16.02 -11.90
CA LYS A 208 -4.01 17.09 -12.56
C LYS A 208 -2.63 16.67 -13.05
N ASN A 209 -2.08 15.54 -12.60
CA ASN A 209 -0.69 15.16 -12.86
C ASN A 209 -0.53 13.67 -13.18
N GLU A 210 -1.05 13.26 -14.33
CA GLU A 210 -0.91 11.89 -14.84
C GLU A 210 0.54 11.36 -14.84
N PRO A 211 1.58 12.11 -15.29
CA PRO A 211 2.95 11.60 -15.27
C PRO A 211 3.43 11.18 -13.88
N GLN A 212 3.00 11.88 -12.81
CA GLN A 212 3.36 11.51 -11.45
C GLN A 212 2.76 10.15 -11.05
N HIS A 213 1.57 9.82 -11.55
CA HIS A 213 0.91 8.55 -11.29
C HIS A 213 1.68 7.36 -11.88
N PHE A 214 2.14 7.47 -13.12
CA PHE A 214 2.98 6.44 -13.75
C PHE A 214 4.31 6.26 -13.02
N ASN A 215 4.94 7.36 -12.59
CA ASN A 215 6.18 7.29 -11.81
C ASN A 215 5.98 6.62 -10.44
N ASN A 216 4.86 6.91 -9.77
CA ASN A 216 4.51 6.26 -8.51
C ASN A 216 4.28 4.76 -8.70
N ALA A 217 3.55 4.36 -9.75
CA ALA A 217 3.31 2.96 -10.08
C ALA A 217 4.62 2.20 -10.36
N GLY A 218 5.54 2.79 -11.14
CA GLY A 218 6.85 2.19 -11.38
C GLY A 218 7.67 2.00 -10.10
N THR A 219 7.68 2.99 -9.22
CA THR A 219 8.36 2.91 -7.91
C THR A 219 7.80 1.77 -7.06
N LEU A 220 6.48 1.62 -7.01
CA LEU A 220 5.83 0.54 -6.29
C LEU A 220 6.10 -0.84 -6.93
N ALA A 221 6.09 -0.92 -8.26
CA ALA A 221 6.42 -2.15 -8.98
C ALA A 221 7.85 -2.62 -8.66
N ASP A 222 8.83 -1.71 -8.66
CA ASP A 222 10.21 -2.02 -8.30
C ASP A 222 10.33 -2.48 -6.84
N PHE A 223 9.63 -1.80 -5.92
CA PHE A 223 9.56 -2.21 -4.52
C PHE A 223 9.00 -3.62 -4.35
N ILE A 224 7.86 -3.93 -4.97
CA ILE A 224 7.20 -5.23 -4.84
C ILE A 224 8.10 -6.34 -5.40
N LYS A 225 8.69 -6.13 -6.59
CA LYS A 225 9.63 -7.09 -7.21
C LYS A 225 10.85 -7.35 -6.32
N ALA A 226 11.41 -6.29 -5.73
CA ALA A 226 12.55 -6.41 -4.83
C ALA A 226 12.20 -7.21 -3.57
N GLN A 227 11.02 -6.98 -2.96
CA GLN A 227 10.55 -7.76 -1.81
C GLN A 227 10.38 -9.24 -2.16
N HIS A 228 9.72 -9.55 -3.29
CA HIS A 228 9.53 -10.93 -3.73
C HIS A 228 10.88 -11.64 -3.94
N LYS A 229 11.84 -10.98 -4.61
CA LYS A 229 13.19 -11.52 -4.81
C LYS A 229 13.88 -11.87 -3.49
N ILE A 230 13.77 -11.01 -2.47
CA ILE A 230 14.35 -11.26 -1.13
C ILE A 230 13.74 -12.52 -0.49
N VAL A 231 12.43 -12.74 -0.64
CA VAL A 231 11.72 -13.90 -0.10
C VAL A 231 12.12 -15.19 -0.82
N VAL A 232 12.21 -15.15 -2.15
CA VAL A 232 12.63 -16.30 -2.97
C VAL A 232 14.08 -16.68 -2.67
N ASP A 233 15.00 -15.72 -2.67
CA ASP A 233 16.43 -15.96 -2.39
C ASP A 233 16.64 -16.59 -1.01
N ARG A 234 15.86 -16.16 -0.02
CA ARG A 234 15.89 -16.74 1.33
C ARG A 234 15.41 -18.19 1.34
N SER A 235 14.26 -18.45 0.70
CA SER A 235 13.68 -19.79 0.62
C SER A 235 14.62 -20.78 -0.07
N GLN A 236 15.33 -20.33 -1.11
CA GLN A 236 16.35 -21.11 -1.80
C GLN A 236 17.57 -21.40 -0.92
N ARG A 237 18.06 -20.41 -0.16
CA ARG A 237 19.19 -20.60 0.77
C ARG A 237 18.86 -21.57 1.92
N GLU A 238 17.66 -21.48 2.48
CA GLU A 238 17.18 -22.41 3.52
C GLU A 238 16.99 -23.84 2.97
N SER A 239 16.64 -23.99 1.68
CA SER A 239 16.50 -25.29 1.02
C SER A 239 17.83 -25.88 0.51
N SER A 240 18.90 -25.08 0.46
CA SER A 240 20.18 -25.42 -0.17
C SER A 240 21.34 -25.64 0.82
N GLU A 241 21.07 -25.90 2.10
CA GLU A 241 22.05 -26.51 3.01
C GLU A 241 22.44 -27.91 2.48
N GLY A 242 23.36 -27.95 1.51
CA GLY A 242 24.01 -29.17 1.02
C GLY A 242 24.19 -29.35 -0.50
N LYS A 243 23.72 -28.46 -1.38
CA LYS A 243 23.95 -28.63 -2.84
C LYS A 243 24.25 -27.32 -3.57
N THR A 244 25.47 -27.23 -4.09
CA THR A 244 25.87 -26.25 -5.12
C THR A 244 25.19 -26.61 -6.43
N ASN A 245 24.15 -25.87 -6.82
CA ASN A 245 23.68 -25.92 -8.20
C ASN A 245 23.44 -24.50 -8.72
N THR A 246 24.04 -24.28 -9.88
CA THR A 246 23.94 -23.10 -10.74
C THR A 246 22.51 -22.93 -11.23
N VAL A 247 21.77 -22.01 -10.62
CA VAL A 247 20.54 -21.43 -11.20
C VAL A 247 20.96 -20.15 -11.94
N PRO A 248 20.35 -19.79 -13.08
CA PRO A 248 20.73 -18.58 -13.81
C PRO A 248 20.61 -17.38 -12.88
N ASP A 249 21.71 -16.63 -12.76
CA ASP A 249 21.81 -15.40 -12.01
C ASP A 249 20.87 -14.37 -12.65
N LEU A 250 19.62 -14.31 -12.18
CA LEU A 250 18.79 -13.13 -12.38
C LEU A 250 19.40 -12.07 -11.48
N THR A 251 20.32 -11.31 -12.05
CA THR A 251 21.00 -10.19 -11.41
C THR A 251 19.95 -9.15 -10.98
N ILE A 252 20.29 -8.26 -10.04
CA ILE A 252 19.42 -7.12 -9.65
C ILE A 252 19.09 -6.21 -10.86
N LEU A 253 19.84 -6.38 -11.97
CA LEU A 253 19.74 -5.61 -13.21
C LEU A 253 18.98 -6.32 -14.32
N ASP A 254 18.58 -7.59 -14.15
CA ASP A 254 17.73 -8.28 -15.12
C ASP A 254 16.31 -7.74 -15.01
N LYS A 255 16.06 -6.62 -15.70
CA LYS A 255 14.71 -6.17 -16.01
C LYS A 255 14.09 -7.24 -16.91
N PRO A 256 13.09 -8.04 -16.46
CA PRO A 256 12.34 -8.87 -17.38
C PRO A 256 11.86 -7.98 -18.54
N LYS A 257 12.06 -8.44 -19.78
CA LYS A 257 11.60 -7.72 -20.96
C LYS A 257 10.08 -7.59 -20.85
N GLY A 258 9.58 -6.36 -20.73
CA GLY A 258 8.16 -6.04 -20.60
C GLY A 258 7.81 -5.44 -19.24
N LEU A 259 7.09 -4.31 -19.23
CA LEU A 259 6.31 -3.95 -18.05
C LEU A 259 5.22 -5.01 -17.94
N ASN A 260 5.40 -6.03 -17.09
CA ASN A 260 4.35 -7.02 -16.79
C ASN A 260 3.29 -6.44 -15.85
N TYR A 261 2.99 -5.17 -16.05
CA TYR A 261 1.93 -4.46 -15.40
C TYR A 261 1.41 -3.35 -16.30
N SER A 262 0.14 -3.02 -16.11
CA SER A 262 -0.53 -1.91 -16.77
C SER A 262 -0.98 -0.92 -15.72
N VAL A 263 -0.85 0.37 -16.01
CA VAL A 263 -1.40 1.44 -15.17
C VAL A 263 -2.77 1.81 -15.70
N VAL A 264 -3.76 1.76 -14.82
CA VAL A 264 -5.17 2.03 -15.14
C VAL A 264 -5.60 3.30 -14.42
N LEU A 265 -5.98 4.30 -15.21
CA LEU A 265 -6.63 5.52 -14.74
C LEU A 265 -8.12 5.38 -15.06
N PRO A 266 -8.99 5.11 -14.06
CA PRO A 266 -10.40 4.92 -14.33
C PRO A 266 -11.03 6.20 -14.91
N VAL A 267 -11.87 6.04 -15.93
CA VAL A 267 -12.60 7.16 -16.54
C VAL A 267 -13.89 7.43 -15.77
N GLY A 268 -14.39 8.67 -15.81
CA GLY A 268 -15.65 9.03 -15.16
C GLY A 268 -15.61 9.06 -13.62
N MET A 269 -14.41 9.05 -13.00
CA MET A 269 -14.30 9.17 -11.55
C MET A 269 -14.79 10.53 -11.03
N PRO A 270 -15.71 10.56 -10.05
CA PRO A 270 -16.16 11.81 -9.44
C PRO A 270 -15.01 12.60 -8.80
N GLN A 271 -14.78 13.85 -9.24
CA GLN A 271 -13.65 14.66 -8.76
C GLN A 271 -14.02 15.52 -7.55
N GLN A 272 -13.07 15.78 -6.66
CA GLN A 272 -13.29 16.61 -5.49
C GLN A 272 -13.43 18.09 -5.88
N LEU A 273 -14.26 18.83 -5.14
CA LEU A 273 -14.32 20.29 -5.24
C LEU A 273 -13.40 20.99 -4.23
N HIS A 274 -13.10 20.33 -3.11
CA HIS A 274 -12.30 20.88 -2.02
C HIS A 274 -11.10 19.98 -1.72
N ALA A 275 -9.91 20.57 -1.58
CA ALA A 275 -8.67 19.83 -1.34
C ALA A 275 -8.72 18.96 -0.06
N ALA A 276 -9.46 19.40 0.96
CA ALA A 276 -9.60 18.70 2.24
C ALA A 276 -10.40 17.39 2.15
N ASP A 277 -11.10 17.14 1.03
CA ASP A 277 -11.94 15.96 0.85
C ASP A 277 -11.22 14.80 0.14
N SER A 278 -9.98 14.97 -0.33
CA SER A 278 -9.20 13.91 -1.00
C SER A 278 -9.16 12.59 -0.24
N GLY A 279 -8.90 12.64 1.07
CA GLY A 279 -8.92 11.45 1.92
C GLY A 279 -10.29 10.77 2.01
N VAL A 280 -11.39 11.55 1.91
CA VAL A 280 -12.77 11.02 1.94
C VAL A 280 -13.10 10.33 0.63
N PHE A 281 -12.78 10.96 -0.50
CA PHE A 281 -12.92 10.35 -1.83
C PHE A 281 -12.11 9.06 -1.93
N MET A 282 -10.85 9.09 -1.49
CA MET A 282 -9.97 7.93 -1.47
C MET A 282 -10.56 6.74 -0.71
N LEU A 283 -11.13 6.97 0.48
CA LEU A 283 -11.79 5.92 1.27
C LEU A 283 -13.05 5.41 0.58
N GLU A 284 -13.84 6.29 -0.05
CA GLU A 284 -15.03 5.90 -0.80
C GLU A 284 -14.67 5.07 -2.05
N TYR A 285 -13.63 5.45 -2.80
CA TYR A 285 -13.14 4.66 -3.93
C TYR A 285 -12.75 3.24 -3.52
N ALA A 286 -12.02 3.11 -2.40
CA ALA A 286 -11.64 1.81 -1.85
C ALA A 286 -12.88 0.99 -1.48
N GLU A 287 -13.85 1.60 -0.80
CA GLU A 287 -15.09 0.91 -0.41
C GLU A 287 -15.89 0.40 -1.61
N ARG A 288 -16.05 1.22 -2.65
CA ARG A 288 -16.74 0.78 -3.88
C ARG A 288 -16.03 -0.38 -4.54
N PHE A 289 -14.71 -0.30 -4.64
CA PHE A 289 -13.91 -1.36 -5.24
C PHE A 289 -14.07 -2.69 -4.50
N PHE A 290 -14.04 -2.70 -3.16
CA PHE A 290 -14.19 -3.95 -2.41
C PHE A 290 -15.64 -4.42 -2.26
N THR A 291 -16.62 -3.53 -2.42
CA THR A 291 -18.03 -3.90 -2.39
C THR A 291 -18.49 -4.56 -3.70
N ASN A 292 -17.98 -4.10 -4.85
CA ASN A 292 -18.26 -4.69 -6.16
C ASN A 292 -16.98 -4.75 -6.97
N THR A 293 -16.12 -5.73 -6.66
CA THR A 293 -14.79 -5.84 -7.27
C THR A 293 -14.86 -6.26 -8.75
N PRO A 294 -14.46 -5.38 -9.69
CA PRO A 294 -14.44 -5.70 -11.11
C PRO A 294 -13.33 -6.72 -11.42
N ASN A 295 -13.56 -7.53 -12.46
CA ASN A 295 -12.54 -8.46 -12.94
C ASN A 295 -11.35 -7.68 -13.54
N THR A 296 -10.14 -7.97 -13.05
CA THR A 296 -8.92 -7.29 -13.48
C THR A 296 -8.63 -7.44 -14.97
N GLN A 297 -8.82 -8.62 -15.54
CA GLN A 297 -8.59 -8.85 -16.98
C GLN A 297 -9.58 -8.06 -17.84
N THR A 298 -10.85 -8.01 -17.43
CA THR A 298 -11.87 -7.17 -18.11
C THR A 298 -11.50 -5.68 -18.07
N ILE A 299 -10.97 -5.19 -16.94
CA ILE A 299 -10.44 -3.82 -16.84
C ILE A 299 -9.31 -3.58 -17.84
N LEU A 300 -8.38 -4.53 -17.95
CA LEU A 300 -7.21 -4.40 -18.82
C LEU A 300 -7.59 -4.42 -20.30
N GLU A 301 -8.58 -5.24 -20.67
CA GLU A 301 -9.04 -5.40 -22.06
C GLU A 301 -9.95 -4.26 -22.52
N ASN A 302 -10.89 -3.84 -21.68
CA ASN A 302 -11.98 -2.93 -22.06
C ASN A 302 -11.85 -1.53 -21.45
N GLY A 303 -10.86 -1.31 -20.59
CA GLY A 303 -10.75 -0.12 -19.76
C GLY A 303 -11.63 -0.20 -18.51
N PHE A 304 -11.55 0.84 -17.67
CA PHE A 304 -12.30 0.93 -16.43
C PHE A 304 -13.14 2.20 -16.39
N ASP A 305 -14.43 2.07 -16.71
CA ASP A 305 -15.42 3.14 -16.53
C ASP A 305 -15.97 3.10 -15.10
N PHE A 306 -15.47 4.02 -14.27
CA PHE A 306 -15.82 4.12 -12.87
C PHE A 306 -17.29 4.50 -12.67
N ALA A 307 -17.80 5.46 -13.45
CA ALA A 307 -19.17 5.94 -13.33
C ALA A 307 -20.18 4.87 -13.75
N ALA A 308 -19.86 4.08 -14.78
CA ALA A 308 -20.70 2.96 -15.18
C ALA A 308 -20.68 1.81 -14.16
N THR A 309 -19.53 1.57 -13.51
CA THR A 309 -19.37 0.50 -12.52
C THR A 309 -20.00 0.85 -11.17
N TYR A 310 -19.93 2.12 -10.77
CA TYR A 310 -20.42 2.63 -9.48
C TYR A 310 -21.29 3.88 -9.67
N PRO A 311 -22.49 3.75 -10.27
CA PRO A 311 -23.36 4.89 -10.59
C PRO A 311 -23.92 5.60 -9.35
N ASP A 312 -23.86 4.96 -8.20
CA ASP A 312 -24.36 5.43 -6.91
C ASP A 312 -23.23 5.96 -5.99
N PHE A 313 -22.04 6.23 -6.54
CA PHE A 313 -20.95 6.87 -5.81
C PHE A 313 -21.38 8.22 -5.21
N SER A 314 -21.15 8.40 -3.92
CA SER A 314 -21.33 9.69 -3.24
C SER A 314 -20.45 9.76 -2.00
N VAL A 315 -19.95 10.95 -1.68
CA VAL A 315 -19.17 11.23 -0.46
C VAL A 315 -19.96 12.06 0.55
N ASP A 316 -21.21 12.43 0.26
CA ASP A 316 -21.99 13.40 1.04
C ASP A 316 -22.24 12.96 2.48
N GLN A 317 -22.43 11.66 2.66
CA GLN A 317 -22.65 11.03 3.95
C GLN A 317 -21.36 10.47 4.54
N LYS A 318 -20.27 10.39 3.76
CA LYS A 318 -19.11 9.59 4.11
C LYS A 318 -18.49 9.95 5.45
N ARG A 319 -18.30 11.25 5.72
CA ARG A 319 -17.75 11.67 7.03
C ARG A 319 -18.65 11.31 8.21
N ARG A 320 -19.97 11.30 8.02
CA ARG A 320 -20.91 10.86 9.06
C ARG A 320 -20.82 9.36 9.29
N GLU A 321 -20.66 8.56 8.22
CA GLU A 321 -20.38 7.11 8.32
C GLU A 321 -19.07 6.84 9.05
N LEU A 322 -17.98 7.54 8.70
CA LEU A 322 -16.70 7.43 9.40
C LEU A 322 -16.87 7.72 10.90
N MET A 323 -17.60 8.78 11.27
CA MET A 323 -17.88 9.09 12.67
C MET A 323 -18.70 8.00 13.37
N GLU A 324 -19.65 7.36 12.66
CA GLU A 324 -20.45 6.29 13.21
C GLU A 324 -19.61 5.03 13.49
N VAL A 325 -18.70 4.67 12.58
CA VAL A 325 -17.72 3.60 12.81
C VAL A 325 -16.88 3.90 14.05
N ILE A 326 -16.36 5.13 14.21
CA ILE A 326 -15.60 5.51 15.42
C ILE A 326 -16.44 5.31 16.69
N ARG A 327 -17.73 5.66 16.65
CA ARG A 327 -18.63 5.50 17.80
C ARG A 327 -18.75 4.05 18.22
N GLN A 328 -18.88 3.13 17.27
CA GLN A 328 -18.96 1.69 17.52
C GLN A 328 -17.72 1.16 18.28
N PHE A 329 -16.53 1.68 17.99
CA PHE A 329 -15.30 1.32 18.70
C PHE A 329 -15.08 2.05 20.03
N SER A 330 -15.72 3.21 20.22
CA SER A 330 -15.56 4.05 21.43
C SER A 330 -16.52 3.69 22.57
N ALA A 331 -17.53 2.85 22.30
CA ALA A 331 -18.58 2.47 23.27
C ALA A 331 -18.15 1.42 24.31
N TYR A 332 -16.86 1.03 24.35
CA TYR A 332 -16.26 0.04 25.26
C TYR A 332 -14.99 0.57 25.92
#